data_AF-A0A8T3NAV2-F1
#
_entry.id   AF-A0A8T3NAV2-F1
#
_cell.length_a   1.000
_cell.length_b   1.000
_cell.length_c   1.000
_cell.angle_alpha   90.00
_cell.angle_beta   90.00
_cell.angle_gamma   90.00
#
_symmetry.space_group_name_H-M   'P 1'
#
loop_
_entity.id
_entity.type
_entity.pdbx_description
1 polymer ?
#
loop_
_entity_poly.entity_id
_entity_poly.type
_entity_poly.pdbx_seq_one_letter_code
_entity_poly.pdbx_strand_id
1 'polypeptide(L)'
;MAEVQTPPLVILGIDVGEPAEIVCWAQQGYLATIASIMERGCWGRTAGPEQLCEHGTGLTLFSGISRLEHGHHDLRQLRPGTYEFQTVSPYSSEVLPFWAHLRGRGKRVAIIDANECRLAPDLPGFQLLKWASHEAAWPRLRP
;
A
#
# COMPACT_ATOMS: atom_id res chain seq x y z
N MET A 1 -23.58 -26.08 3.47
CA MET A 1 -22.59 -25.52 4.41
C MET A 1 -23.08 -24.15 4.81
N ALA A 2 -23.19 -23.83 6.10
CA ALA A 2 -23.61 -22.50 6.53
C ALA A 2 -22.54 -21.46 6.13
N GLU A 3 -22.97 -20.35 5.56
CA GLU A 3 -22.10 -19.25 5.16
C GLU A 3 -21.52 -18.60 6.42
N VAL A 4 -20.21 -18.73 6.63
CA VAL A 4 -19.52 -18.08 7.75
C VAL A 4 -19.51 -16.58 7.47
N GLN A 5 -20.37 -15.83 8.16
CA GLN A 5 -20.34 -14.37 8.14
C GLN A 5 -19.12 -13.88 8.92
N THR A 6 -18.08 -13.49 8.18
CA THR A 6 -16.93 -12.78 8.72
C THR A 6 -17.28 -11.30 8.89
N PRO A 7 -16.90 -10.64 10.00
CA PRO A 7 -17.05 -9.19 10.12
C PRO A 7 -16.28 -8.47 8.98
N PRO A 8 -16.68 -7.26 8.60
CA PRO A 8 -15.95 -6.46 7.61
C PRO A 8 -14.51 -6.20 8.05
N LEU A 9 -13.57 -6.36 7.11
CA LEU A 9 -12.18 -5.96 7.30
C LEU A 9 -12.01 -4.52 6.83
N VAL A 10 -11.42 -3.68 7.68
CA VAL A 10 -11.03 -2.31 7.33
C VAL A 10 -9.53 -2.18 7.54
N ILE A 11 -8.84 -1.68 6.52
CA ILE A 11 -7.41 -1.35 6.57
C ILE A 11 -7.29 0.14 6.31
N LEU A 12 -6.59 0.85 7.20
CA LEU A 12 -6.37 2.28 7.11
C LEU A 12 -4.85 2.53 7.02
N GLY A 13 -4.43 3.30 6.02
CA GLY A 13 -3.08 3.85 5.93
C GLY A 13 -3.09 5.31 6.37
N ILE A 14 -2.11 5.70 7.18
CA ILE A 14 -1.86 7.10 7.52
C ILE A 14 -0.59 7.49 6.79
N ASP A 15 -0.73 8.24 5.70
CA ASP A 15 0.41 8.75 4.96
C ASP A 15 1.15 9.81 5.80
N VAL A 16 2.48 9.81 5.73
CA VAL A 16 3.36 10.69 6.52
C VAL A 16 3.11 10.59 8.05
N GLY A 17 2.57 9.44 8.51
CA GLY A 17 2.29 9.19 9.92
C GLY A 17 3.53 8.77 10.70
N GLU A 18 4.34 9.73 11.16
CA GLU A 18 5.55 9.45 11.97
C GLU A 18 5.21 8.58 13.21
N PRO A 19 5.74 7.33 13.28
CA PRO A 19 5.38 6.41 14.36
C PRO A 19 5.66 6.94 15.77
N ALA A 20 6.72 7.72 15.96
CA ALA A 20 7.05 8.29 17.26
C ALA A 20 5.98 9.29 17.74
N GLU A 21 5.52 10.16 16.84
CA GLU A 21 4.51 11.17 17.14
C GLU A 21 3.14 10.54 17.39
N ILE A 22 2.75 9.54 16.61
CA ILE A 22 1.48 8.81 16.82
C ILE A 22 1.44 8.20 18.23
N VAL A 23 2.52 7.55 18.66
CA VAL A 23 2.62 6.95 20.01
C VAL A 23 2.59 8.04 21.08
N CYS A 24 3.36 9.13 20.90
CA CYS A 24 3.41 10.26 21.83
C CYS A 24 2.02 10.88 22.04
N TRP A 25 1.33 11.22 20.95
CA TRP A 25 0.01 11.85 21.00
C TRP A 25 -1.09 10.90 21.49
N ALA A 26 -0.98 9.60 21.23
CA ALA A 26 -1.87 8.61 21.83
C ALA A 26 -1.71 8.58 23.36
N GLN A 27 -0.48 8.58 23.87
CA GLN A 27 -0.20 8.60 25.32
C GLN A 27 -0.62 9.89 26.01
N GLN A 28 -0.51 11.03 25.31
CA GLN A 28 -0.96 12.34 25.81
C GLN A 28 -2.48 12.52 25.75
N GLY A 29 -3.23 11.57 25.17
CA GLY A 29 -4.68 11.61 25.06
C GLY A 29 -5.22 12.40 23.86
N TYR A 30 -4.36 12.91 22.98
CA TYR A 30 -4.77 13.61 21.76
C TYR A 30 -5.38 12.68 20.70
N LEU A 31 -5.00 11.39 20.71
CA LEU A 31 -5.49 10.38 19.77
C LEU A 31 -6.25 9.26 20.48
N ALA A 32 -7.34 9.59 21.18
CA ALA A 32 -8.09 8.66 22.03
C ALA A 32 -8.53 7.36 21.31
N THR A 33 -8.96 7.45 20.04
CA THR A 33 -9.35 6.27 19.25
C THR A 33 -8.15 5.36 18.96
N ILE A 34 -7.00 5.94 18.57
CA ILE A 34 -5.78 5.16 18.32
C ILE A 34 -5.27 4.53 19.61
N ALA A 35 -5.25 5.27 20.71
CA ALA A 35 -4.87 4.76 22.03
C ALA A 35 -5.74 3.54 22.42
N SER A 36 -7.07 3.63 22.23
CA SER A 36 -7.99 2.53 22.51
C SER A 36 -7.78 1.30 21.61
N ILE A 37 -7.36 1.49 20.36
CA ILE A 37 -7.01 0.38 19.45
C ILE A 37 -5.71 -0.28 19.90
N MET A 38 -4.70 0.52 20.26
CA MET A 38 -3.41 0.02 20.75
C MET A 38 -3.56 -0.75 22.07
N GLU A 39 -4.47 -0.33 22.96
CA GLU A 39 -4.73 -0.99 24.24
C GLU A 39 -5.47 -2.33 24.08
N ARG A 40 -6.45 -2.40 23.19
CA ARG A 40 -7.32 -3.58 23.02
C ARG A 40 -6.87 -4.53 21.91
N GLY A 41 -5.87 -4.14 21.14
CA GLY A 41 -5.37 -4.86 19.98
C GLY A 41 -3.90 -5.24 20.10
N CYS A 42 -3.30 -5.55 18.96
CA CYS A 42 -1.87 -5.81 18.84
C CYS A 42 -1.24 -4.73 17.95
N TRP A 43 -0.06 -4.25 18.34
CA TRP A 43 0.70 -3.31 17.55
C TRP A 43 2.20 -3.57 17.72
N GLY A 44 2.98 -3.12 16.74
CA GLY A 44 4.43 -3.25 16.74
C GLY A 44 5.06 -2.34 15.70
N ARG A 45 6.37 -2.11 15.83
CA ARG A 45 7.14 -1.37 14.84
C ARG A 45 7.55 -2.32 13.71
N THR A 46 7.35 -1.89 12.47
CA THR A 46 7.93 -2.53 11.30
C THR A 46 9.36 -2.02 11.10
N ALA A 47 10.16 -2.77 10.35
CA ALA A 47 11.53 -2.43 9.96
C ALA A 47 11.84 -3.09 8.62
N GLY A 48 12.93 -2.68 7.99
CA GLY A 48 13.47 -3.33 6.80
C GLY A 48 13.69 -2.38 5.62
N PRO A 49 14.04 -2.95 4.45
CA PRO A 49 14.37 -2.17 3.25
C PRO A 49 13.26 -1.21 2.79
N GLU A 50 12.00 -1.49 3.15
CA GLU A 50 10.86 -0.64 2.78
C GLU A 50 10.81 0.71 3.52
N GLN A 51 11.69 0.94 4.50
CA GLN A 51 11.86 2.24 5.15
C GLN A 51 12.89 3.14 4.46
N LEU A 52 13.59 2.65 3.42
CA LEU A 52 14.65 3.41 2.76
C LEU A 52 14.11 4.44 1.76
N CYS A 53 13.00 4.12 1.10
CA CYS A 53 12.40 4.95 0.05
C CYS A 53 10.90 4.66 0.00
N GLU A 54 10.10 5.71 -0.20
CA GLU A 54 8.63 5.61 -0.35
C GLU A 54 8.21 4.86 -1.60
N HIS A 55 9.01 4.93 -2.68
CA HIS A 55 8.73 4.26 -3.94
C HIS A 55 8.85 2.75 -3.76
N GLY A 56 7.83 1.99 -4.14
CA GLY A 56 7.73 0.53 -4.00
C GLY A 56 7.16 0.07 -2.66
N THR A 57 6.99 0.95 -1.68
CA THR A 57 6.43 0.57 -0.38
C THR A 57 4.97 0.15 -0.49
N GLY A 58 4.19 0.76 -1.39
CA GLY A 58 2.81 0.35 -1.67
C GLY A 58 2.76 -1.05 -2.30
N LEU A 59 3.66 -1.34 -3.25
CA LEU A 59 3.79 -2.68 -3.84
C LEU A 59 4.06 -3.72 -2.77
N THR A 60 5.03 -3.49 -1.87
CA THR A 60 5.32 -4.45 -0.79
C THR A 60 4.16 -4.57 0.18
N LEU A 61 3.62 -3.45 0.68
CA LEU A 61 2.56 -3.44 1.68
C LEU A 61 1.32 -4.21 1.21
N PHE A 62 0.92 -4.02 -0.04
CA PHE A 62 -0.32 -4.60 -0.54
C PHE A 62 -0.15 -5.98 -1.15
N SER A 63 1.04 -6.39 -1.59
CA SER A 63 1.26 -7.73 -2.14
C SER A 63 1.89 -8.72 -1.16
N GLY A 64 2.60 -8.22 -0.13
CA GLY A 64 3.45 -9.03 0.73
C GLY A 64 4.76 -9.48 0.08
N ILE A 65 5.07 -9.04 -1.14
CA ILE A 65 6.30 -9.35 -1.86
C ILE A 65 7.35 -8.30 -1.51
N SER A 66 8.58 -8.70 -1.19
CA SER A 66 9.64 -7.73 -0.84
C SER A 66 10.11 -6.92 -2.04
N ARG A 67 10.61 -5.70 -1.81
CA ARG A 67 11.39 -4.92 -2.79
C ARG A 67 12.49 -5.70 -3.49
N LEU A 68 13.15 -6.62 -2.78
CA LEU A 68 14.21 -7.45 -3.36
C LEU A 68 13.67 -8.42 -4.42
N GLU A 69 12.39 -8.76 -4.34
CA GLU A 69 11.72 -9.70 -5.24
C GLU A 69 10.97 -8.97 -6.36
N HIS A 70 10.26 -7.88 -6.04
CA HIS A 70 9.52 -7.11 -7.06
C HIS A 70 10.38 -6.09 -7.82
N GLY A 71 11.62 -5.84 -7.39
CA GLY A 71 12.65 -5.10 -8.14
C GLY A 71 12.38 -3.61 -8.37
N HIS A 72 11.37 -3.05 -7.71
CA HIS A 72 11.05 -1.62 -7.78
C HIS A 72 11.68 -0.92 -6.58
N HIS A 73 12.79 -0.23 -6.84
CA HIS A 73 13.64 0.38 -5.82
C HIS A 73 13.50 1.90 -5.74
N ASP A 74 13.23 2.53 -6.87
CA ASP A 74 13.08 3.98 -7.01
C ASP A 74 12.47 4.28 -8.39
N LEU A 75 12.01 5.51 -8.61
CA LEU A 75 11.58 5.99 -9.92
C LEU A 75 12.71 5.91 -10.96
N ARG A 76 13.94 6.22 -10.55
CA ARG A 76 15.13 6.19 -11.42
C ARG A 76 16.09 5.10 -10.96
N GLN A 77 16.14 4.00 -11.71
CA GLN A 77 16.99 2.86 -11.39
C GLN A 77 18.15 2.75 -12.40
N LEU A 78 19.30 2.26 -11.94
CA LEU A 78 20.41 1.92 -12.84
C LEU A 78 19.98 0.76 -13.75
N ARG A 79 20.21 0.88 -15.05
CA ARG A 79 20.01 -0.22 -16.00
C ARG A 79 21.16 -1.23 -15.83
N PRO A 80 20.88 -2.50 -15.48
CA PRO A 80 21.93 -3.50 -15.24
C PRO A 80 22.89 -3.63 -16.43
N GLY A 81 24.20 -3.71 -16.14
CA GLY A 81 25.24 -3.80 -17.16
C GLY A 81 25.60 -2.48 -17.84
N THR A 82 25.06 -1.35 -17.38
CA THR A 82 25.33 -0.02 -17.95
C THR A 82 25.59 1.03 -16.86
N TYR A 83 25.98 2.23 -17.26
CA TYR A 83 26.02 3.42 -16.39
C TYR A 83 24.80 4.33 -16.60
N GLU A 84 23.77 3.84 -17.29
CA GLU A 84 22.58 4.61 -17.62
C GLU A 84 21.48 4.41 -16.58
N PHE A 85 20.73 5.47 -16.31
CA PHE A 85 19.50 5.37 -15.52
C PHE A 85 18.31 5.17 -16.45
N GLN A 86 17.37 4.35 -16.00
CA GLN A 86 16.06 4.18 -16.62
C GLN A 86 14.96 4.61 -15.64
N THR A 87 13.89 5.20 -16.17
CA THR A 87 12.67 5.46 -15.40
C THR A 87 11.86 4.18 -15.32
N VAL A 88 11.62 3.70 -14.10
CA VAL A 88 10.80 2.52 -13.83
C VAL A 88 9.50 2.99 -13.22
N SER A 89 8.39 2.47 -13.73
CA SER A 89 7.08 2.75 -13.15
C SER A 89 6.73 1.67 -12.14
N PRO A 90 6.19 1.98 -10.95
CA PRO A 90 5.68 0.94 -10.04
C PRO A 90 4.58 0.12 -10.72
N TYR A 91 3.88 0.73 -11.67
CA TYR A 91 2.88 0.05 -12.48
C TYR A 91 3.53 -1.05 -13.35
N SER A 92 4.78 -0.99 -13.81
CA SER A 92 5.32 -2.05 -14.69
C SER A 92 5.49 -3.42 -14.01
N SER A 93 5.26 -3.52 -12.70
CA SER A 93 5.27 -4.78 -11.97
C SER A 93 3.99 -5.60 -12.24
N GLU A 94 4.15 -6.92 -12.41
CA GLU A 94 3.05 -7.90 -12.48
C GLU A 94 2.55 -8.31 -11.09
N VAL A 95 3.11 -7.73 -10.04
CA VAL A 95 2.73 -8.00 -8.65
C VAL A 95 1.30 -7.52 -8.39
N LEU A 96 0.47 -8.45 -7.91
CA LEU A 96 -0.92 -8.19 -7.58
C LEU A 96 -1.08 -7.79 -6.11
N PRO A 97 -1.92 -6.79 -5.79
CA PRO A 97 -2.29 -6.52 -4.41
C PRO A 97 -3.17 -7.64 -3.87
N PHE A 98 -3.17 -7.85 -2.56
CA PHE A 98 -3.82 -8.98 -1.90
C PHE A 98 -5.32 -9.07 -2.23
N TRP A 99 -6.00 -7.93 -2.40
CA TRP A 99 -7.42 -7.88 -2.72
C TRP A 99 -7.74 -8.39 -4.12
N ALA A 100 -6.78 -8.41 -5.06
CA ALA A 100 -6.97 -9.03 -6.37
C ALA A 100 -7.27 -10.55 -6.23
N HIS A 101 -6.77 -11.19 -5.18
CA HIS A 101 -7.07 -12.59 -4.90
C HIS A 101 -8.49 -12.81 -4.35
N LEU A 102 -9.28 -11.76 -4.07
CA LEU A 102 -10.67 -11.89 -3.61
C LEU A 102 -11.67 -12.05 -4.77
N ARG A 103 -11.22 -11.95 -6.02
CA ARG A 103 -12.03 -12.20 -7.22
C ARG A 103 -12.71 -13.57 -7.14
N GLY A 104 -14.01 -13.61 -7.45
CA GLY A 104 -14.79 -14.84 -7.44
C GLY A 104 -15.01 -15.48 -6.05
N ARG A 105 -14.58 -14.86 -4.95
CA ARG A 105 -14.70 -15.42 -3.58
C ARG A 105 -15.89 -14.88 -2.79
N GLY A 106 -16.88 -14.31 -3.46
CA GLY A 106 -18.09 -13.76 -2.82
C GLY A 106 -17.85 -12.55 -1.91
N LYS A 107 -16.68 -11.90 -2.00
CA LYS A 107 -16.35 -10.70 -1.23
C LYS A 107 -16.58 -9.45 -2.08
N ARG A 108 -17.12 -8.40 -1.45
CA ARG A 108 -17.21 -7.04 -2.02
C ARG A 108 -16.11 -6.19 -1.41
N VAL A 109 -15.38 -5.45 -2.23
CA VAL A 109 -14.20 -4.70 -1.82
C VAL A 109 -14.35 -3.23 -2.22
N ALA A 110 -14.00 -2.32 -1.30
CA ALA A 110 -13.85 -0.90 -1.56
C ALA A 110 -12.37 -0.54 -1.40
N ILE A 111 -11.74 0.00 -2.44
CA ILE A 111 -10.37 0.51 -2.40
C ILE A 111 -10.42 2.01 -2.64
N ILE A 112 -9.87 2.79 -1.72
CA ILE A 112 -9.84 4.24 -1.80
C ILE A 112 -8.40 4.67 -1.56
N ASP A 113 -7.82 5.28 -2.59
CA ASP A 113 -6.52 5.96 -2.55
C ASP A 113 -5.35 5.11 -2.02
N ALA A 114 -5.38 3.80 -2.30
CA ALA A 114 -4.23 2.93 -2.05
C ALA A 114 -3.05 3.32 -2.98
N ASN A 115 -1.90 3.63 -2.39
CA ASN A 115 -0.72 4.07 -3.14
C ASN A 115 -0.15 2.96 -4.04
N GLU A 116 0.47 3.35 -5.15
CA GLU A 116 1.21 2.47 -6.07
C GLU A 116 0.44 1.21 -6.55
N CYS A 117 -0.89 1.30 -6.58
CA CYS A 117 -1.77 0.21 -6.97
C CYS A 117 -2.36 0.39 -8.36
N ARG A 118 -2.59 -0.73 -9.05
CA ARG A 118 -3.41 -0.80 -10.27
C ARG A 118 -4.84 -1.20 -9.94
N LEU A 119 -5.76 -0.83 -10.82
CA LEU A 119 -7.11 -1.38 -10.79
C LEU A 119 -7.04 -2.91 -10.91
N ALA A 120 -7.73 -3.61 -10.01
CA ALA A 120 -7.96 -5.03 -10.12
C ALA A 120 -9.25 -5.28 -10.91
N PRO A 121 -9.18 -5.77 -12.17
CA PRO A 121 -10.39 -6.07 -12.95
C PRO A 121 -11.25 -7.11 -12.25
N ASP A 122 -12.55 -7.12 -12.57
CA ASP A 122 -13.50 -8.15 -12.13
C ASP A 122 -13.60 -8.33 -10.60
N LEU A 123 -13.20 -7.32 -9.84
CA LEU A 123 -13.34 -7.29 -8.38
C LEU A 123 -14.69 -6.64 -8.02
N PRO A 124 -15.64 -7.36 -7.37
CA PRO A 124 -16.92 -6.79 -6.99
C PRO A 124 -16.76 -5.63 -6.01
N GLY A 125 -17.37 -4.47 -6.30
CA GLY A 125 -17.33 -3.28 -5.46
C GLY A 125 -16.85 -2.05 -6.23
N PHE A 126 -16.04 -1.20 -5.60
CA PHE A 126 -15.51 0.00 -6.25
C PHE A 126 -14.05 0.24 -5.90
N GLN A 127 -13.33 0.85 -6.85
CA GLN A 127 -11.93 1.20 -6.71
C GLN A 127 -11.78 2.66 -7.15
N LEU A 128 -11.32 3.49 -6.24
CA LEU A 128 -11.02 4.90 -6.47
C LEU A 128 -9.53 5.09 -6.21
N LEU A 129 -8.76 5.27 -7.27
CA LEU A 129 -7.33 5.50 -7.18
C LEU A 129 -7.03 6.98 -7.42
N LYS A 130 -5.97 7.50 -6.80
CA LYS A 130 -5.45 8.85 -7.05
C LYS A 130 -6.48 9.96 -6.77
N TRP A 131 -7.24 9.83 -5.68
CA TRP A 131 -8.27 10.80 -5.32
C TRP A 131 -7.66 12.16 -4.95
N ALA A 132 -6.48 12.15 -4.32
CA ALA A 132 -5.72 13.36 -3.96
C ALA A 132 -4.21 13.22 -4.22
N SER A 133 -3.81 12.43 -5.22
CA SER A 133 -2.40 12.08 -5.43
C SER A 133 -1.52 13.30 -5.73
N HIS A 134 -0.37 13.40 -5.07
CA HIS A 134 0.72 14.33 -5.39
C HIS A 134 1.34 14.10 -6.79
N GLU A 135 1.01 12.98 -7.46
CA GLU A 135 1.52 12.58 -8.80
C GLU A 135 0.97 13.40 -9.99
N ALA A 136 0.52 14.65 -9.80
CA ALA A 136 0.11 15.53 -10.91
C ALA A 136 1.26 15.80 -11.91
N ALA A 137 2.50 15.50 -11.52
CA ALA A 137 3.72 15.75 -12.29
C ALA A 137 4.26 14.55 -13.07
N TRP A 138 3.49 13.46 -13.27
CA TRP A 138 3.93 12.39 -14.19
C TRP A 138 3.73 12.87 -15.64
N PRO A 139 4.79 13.14 -16.43
CA PRO A 139 4.60 13.30 -17.86
C PRO A 139 4.02 11.98 -18.36
N ARG A 140 2.87 12.00 -19.04
CA ARG A 140 2.27 10.78 -19.62
C ARG A 140 3.33 10.06 -20.44
N LEU A 141 4.01 9.09 -19.84
CA LEU A 141 4.89 8.17 -20.55
C LEU A 141 3.93 7.34 -21.38
N ARG A 142 3.73 7.76 -22.64
CA ARG A 142 3.04 6.94 -23.61
C ARG A 142 3.86 5.65 -23.80
N PRO A 143 3.20 4.51 -24.03
CA PRO A 143 3.88 3.29 -24.43
C PRO A 143 4.74 3.52 -25.68
#